data_AF-A0A935H3K2-F1
#
_entry.id   AF-A0A935H3K2-F1
#
_cell.length_a   1.000
_cell.length_b   1.000
_cell.length_c   1.000
_cell.angle_alpha   90.00
_cell.angle_beta   90.00
_cell.angle_gamma   90.00
#
_symmetry.space_group_name_H-M   'P 1'
#
loop_
_entity.id
_entity.type
_entity.pdbx_description
1 polymer ?
#
loop_
_entity_poly.entity_id
_entity_poly.type
_entity_poly.pdbx_seq_one_letter_code
_entity_poly.pdbx_strand_id
1 'polypeptide(L)'
;MSSSGHIAGSARAGTELTNSGAIGGGANAGTALTNNGGTIVGSATATELTDKGGTIGGTATATTGALVNAGLITGLADAKTSVTNSGAIGGGASAGSALTNNGGTIVGSATATELTNNGGTIVGTATATTGALVNAGLITGLADAKASLTNSGSIGGGASAGTALTNNGGTIVGSATATELTNTGGTIVGNATATTGALRNDGKITGTADAKTSVTNSGAIGAGAKAGTEMLNTGSGTITGYASAGTTLTNSGGTIVGNATAITGALLNDGKITGTADAKTSVTNSGAIGGGASATTITNSGHIGAAPGLVEVSAATLINTGTIGYQRPADAQTATDTPGASTSTSASTSTTKRSHRPNPR
;
A
#
# COMPACT_ATOMS: atom_id res chain seq x y z
N MET A 1 22.08 34.80 -31.21
CA MET A 1 21.59 36.10 -30.71
C MET A 1 21.75 36.12 -29.21
N SER A 2 22.30 37.19 -28.64
CA SER A 2 22.32 37.40 -27.19
C SER A 2 21.53 38.66 -26.88
N SER A 3 20.59 38.58 -25.94
CA SER A 3 19.78 39.70 -25.48
C SER A 3 19.99 39.92 -23.99
N SER A 4 20.67 41.02 -23.66
CA SER A 4 20.80 41.53 -22.29
C SER A 4 19.95 42.77 -22.03
N GLY A 5 19.27 43.29 -23.06
CA GLY A 5 18.42 44.47 -23.00
C GLY A 5 16.92 44.14 -23.05
N HIS A 6 16.10 45.15 -23.38
CA HIS A 6 14.67 44.97 -23.57
C HIS A 6 14.33 44.81 -25.07
N ILE A 7 13.67 43.72 -25.42
CA ILE A 7 13.03 43.49 -26.72
C ILE A 7 11.52 43.59 -26.47
N ALA A 8 10.87 44.64 -26.99
CA ALA A 8 9.43 44.85 -26.77
C ALA A 8 8.55 43.75 -27.42
N GLY A 9 9.01 43.17 -28.53
CA GLY A 9 8.32 42.10 -29.26
C GLY A 9 8.90 40.70 -29.02
N SER A 10 8.73 39.82 -30.00
CA SER A 10 9.30 38.47 -29.99
C SER A 10 10.76 38.46 -30.45
N ALA A 11 11.55 37.53 -29.92
CA ALA A 11 12.92 37.28 -30.35
C ALA A 11 13.00 35.98 -31.16
N ARG A 12 13.75 36.00 -32.27
CA ARG A 12 13.93 34.83 -33.13
C ARG A 12 15.39 34.69 -33.57
N ALA A 13 15.97 33.51 -33.38
CA ALA A 13 17.33 33.19 -33.78
C ALA A 13 17.38 31.91 -34.61
N GLY A 14 18.16 31.90 -35.70
CA GLY A 14 18.28 30.72 -36.57
C GLY A 14 18.96 29.53 -35.90
N THR A 15 19.86 29.78 -34.95
CA THR A 15 20.58 28.76 -34.18
C THR A 15 20.32 28.96 -32.69
N GLU A 16 21.07 29.88 -32.06
CA GLU A 16 21.07 30.04 -30.61
C GLU A 16 20.48 31.38 -30.18
N LEU A 17 19.69 31.34 -29.10
CA LEU A 17 19.20 32.52 -28.39
C LEU A 17 19.59 32.43 -26.91
N THR A 18 20.37 33.39 -26.43
CA THR A 18 20.60 33.58 -24.99
C THR A 18 19.89 34.84 -24.54
N ASN A 19 19.05 34.74 -23.51
CA ASN A 19 18.33 35.86 -22.92
C ASN A 19 18.75 36.05 -21.46
N SER A 20 19.23 37.23 -21.10
CA SER A 20 19.39 37.69 -19.71
C SER A 20 18.65 38.99 -19.43
N GLY A 21 17.97 39.56 -20.45
CA GLY A 21 17.13 40.74 -20.35
C GLY A 21 15.64 40.40 -20.36
N ALA A 22 14.83 41.23 -21.00
CA ALA A 22 13.38 41.07 -21.09
C ALA A 22 12.92 40.99 -22.55
N ILE A 23 12.15 39.96 -22.88
CA ILE A 23 11.47 39.75 -24.17
C ILE A 23 9.97 39.86 -23.93
N GLY A 24 9.33 40.89 -24.47
CA GLY A 24 7.90 41.17 -24.29
C GLY A 24 6.98 40.23 -25.06
N GLY A 25 7.49 39.52 -26.07
CA GLY A 25 6.79 38.48 -26.81
C GLY A 25 7.32 37.07 -26.54
N GLY A 26 7.24 36.20 -27.55
CA GLY A 26 7.79 34.85 -27.51
C GLY A 26 9.26 34.80 -27.90
N ALA A 27 9.93 33.70 -27.58
CA ALA A 27 11.33 33.47 -27.89
C ALA A 27 11.50 32.17 -28.67
N ASN A 28 12.09 32.23 -29.87
CA ASN A 28 12.27 31.06 -30.73
C ASN A 28 13.71 30.94 -31.21
N ALA A 29 14.32 29.77 -31.02
CA ALA A 29 15.66 29.44 -31.49
C ALA A 29 15.64 28.13 -32.30
N GLY A 30 16.49 28.00 -33.31
CA GLY A 30 16.55 26.76 -34.10
C GLY A 30 17.13 25.59 -33.30
N THR A 31 18.26 25.81 -32.63
CA THR A 31 18.98 24.79 -31.87
C THR A 31 18.77 24.98 -30.36
N ALA A 32 19.33 26.04 -29.77
CA ALA A 32 19.33 26.19 -28.32
C ALA A 32 18.73 27.52 -27.88
N LEU A 33 17.87 27.47 -26.87
CA LEU A 33 17.40 28.65 -26.14
C LEU A 33 17.87 28.54 -24.69
N THR A 34 18.66 29.52 -24.24
CA THR A 34 19.05 29.67 -22.84
C THR A 34 18.44 30.94 -22.27
N ASN A 35 17.56 30.80 -21.27
CA ASN A 35 17.08 31.91 -20.47
C ASN A 35 17.88 31.98 -19.17
N ASN A 36 18.80 32.93 -19.07
CA ASN A 36 19.76 33.05 -17.99
C ASN A 36 19.35 34.18 -17.03
N GLY A 37 18.31 33.93 -16.24
CA GLY A 37 17.72 34.92 -15.32
C GLY A 37 16.86 35.99 -16.01
N GLY A 38 16.68 35.91 -17.34
CA GLY A 38 15.85 36.83 -18.09
C GLY A 38 14.35 36.53 -17.99
N THR A 39 13.54 37.44 -18.51
CA THR A 39 12.08 37.28 -18.63
C THR A 39 11.68 37.12 -20.09
N ILE A 40 10.86 36.12 -20.39
CA ILE A 40 10.16 35.92 -21.66
C ILE A 40 8.67 35.94 -21.32
N VAL A 41 7.92 36.96 -21.76
CA VAL A 41 6.50 37.09 -21.41
C VAL A 41 5.65 36.01 -22.10
N GLY A 42 6.00 35.65 -23.34
CA GLY A 42 5.31 34.61 -24.11
C GLY A 42 5.90 33.21 -23.94
N SER A 43 5.63 32.36 -24.92
CA SER A 43 6.19 31.02 -25.03
C SER A 43 7.65 31.02 -25.51
N ALA A 44 8.39 30.00 -25.11
CA ALA A 44 9.77 29.76 -25.52
C ALA A 44 9.87 28.43 -26.28
N THR A 45 10.54 28.40 -27.43
CA THR A 45 10.63 27.20 -28.29
C THR A 45 12.02 27.05 -28.88
N ALA A 46 12.60 25.86 -28.76
CA ALA A 46 13.86 25.49 -29.40
C ALA A 46 13.99 23.97 -29.54
N THR A 47 15.06 23.48 -30.18
CA THR A 47 15.41 22.05 -30.13
C THR A 47 15.75 21.65 -28.69
N GLU A 48 16.58 22.44 -28.01
CA GLU A 48 16.90 22.32 -26.59
C GLU A 48 16.60 23.63 -25.87
N LEU A 49 16.02 23.52 -24.67
CA LEU A 49 15.62 24.67 -23.87
C LEU A 49 16.21 24.57 -22.47
N THR A 50 16.89 25.61 -22.01
CA THR A 50 17.41 25.71 -20.64
C THR A 50 16.97 27.03 -20.02
N ASP A 51 16.20 26.96 -18.93
CA ASP A 51 15.89 28.10 -18.07
C ASP A 51 16.73 28.03 -16.79
N LYS A 52 17.73 28.90 -16.67
CA LYS A 52 18.66 28.99 -15.53
C LYS A 52 18.18 30.03 -14.52
N GLY A 53 16.95 29.87 -14.04
CA GLY A 53 16.37 30.75 -13.02
C GLY A 53 15.71 32.03 -13.56
N GLY A 54 15.30 32.05 -14.82
CA GLY A 54 14.50 33.15 -15.36
C GLY A 54 13.00 32.91 -15.24
N THR A 55 12.21 33.61 -16.07
CA THR A 55 10.76 33.44 -16.17
C THR A 55 10.32 33.28 -17.62
N ILE A 56 9.50 32.27 -17.89
CA ILE A 56 8.79 32.04 -19.15
C ILE A 56 7.29 32.10 -18.85
N GLY A 57 6.62 33.13 -19.35
CA GLY A 57 5.20 33.42 -19.09
C GLY A 57 4.21 32.59 -19.89
N GLY A 58 4.70 31.80 -20.85
CA GLY A 58 3.90 30.85 -21.64
C GLY A 58 4.40 29.41 -21.52
N THR A 59 4.19 28.64 -22.58
CA THR A 59 4.69 27.28 -22.71
C THR A 59 6.17 27.28 -23.07
N ALA A 60 6.97 26.44 -22.43
CA ALA A 60 8.34 26.14 -22.80
C ALA A 60 8.38 24.80 -23.55
N THR A 61 8.87 24.82 -24.79
CA THR A 61 8.87 23.65 -25.67
C THR A 61 10.28 23.33 -26.19
N ALA A 62 10.77 22.11 -25.91
CA ALA A 62 11.93 21.50 -26.53
C ALA A 62 11.46 20.51 -27.62
N THR A 63 11.57 20.90 -28.89
CA THR A 63 10.88 20.24 -30.01
C THR A 63 11.43 18.86 -30.36
N THR A 64 12.71 18.63 -30.10
CA THR A 64 13.40 17.34 -30.35
C THR A 64 14.38 16.95 -29.26
N GLY A 65 14.78 17.88 -28.39
CA GLY A 65 15.74 17.67 -27.32
C GLY A 65 15.13 17.84 -25.92
N ALA A 66 16.01 18.17 -24.99
CA ALA A 66 15.70 18.28 -23.57
C ALA A 66 15.25 19.68 -23.16
N LEU A 67 14.46 19.73 -22.09
CA LEU A 67 14.10 20.94 -21.36
C LEU A 67 14.65 20.86 -19.94
N VAL A 68 15.45 21.84 -19.54
CA VAL A 68 15.95 22.00 -18.17
C VAL A 68 15.36 23.27 -17.58
N ASN A 69 14.65 23.16 -16.48
CA ASN A 69 14.04 24.29 -15.78
C ASN A 69 14.57 24.42 -14.35
N ALA A 70 15.21 25.55 -14.06
CA ALA A 70 15.55 26.00 -12.71
C ALA A 70 14.83 27.32 -12.35
N GLY A 71 14.01 27.87 -13.24
CA GLY A 71 13.26 29.11 -13.04
C GLY A 71 11.75 28.88 -12.97
N LEU A 72 10.99 29.86 -13.44
CA LEU A 72 9.53 29.82 -13.45
C LEU A 72 9.01 29.67 -14.88
N ILE A 73 8.28 28.60 -15.14
CA ILE A 73 7.44 28.43 -16.33
C ILE A 73 5.99 28.51 -15.85
N THR A 74 5.25 29.55 -16.22
CA THR A 74 3.84 29.67 -15.80
C THR A 74 2.93 28.70 -16.55
N GLY A 75 3.28 28.38 -17.79
CA GLY A 75 2.56 27.43 -18.64
C GLY A 75 3.08 25.99 -18.51
N LEU A 76 3.00 25.26 -19.64
CA LEU A 76 3.47 23.88 -19.75
C LEU A 76 4.99 23.84 -19.98
N ALA A 77 5.63 22.78 -19.49
CA ALA A 77 6.94 22.35 -19.96
C ALA A 77 6.79 21.10 -20.81
N ASP A 78 7.13 21.16 -22.09
CA ASP A 78 6.98 20.04 -23.02
C ASP A 78 8.29 19.75 -23.74
N ALA A 79 8.78 18.51 -23.66
CA ALA A 79 10.02 18.08 -24.29
C ALA A 79 9.87 16.73 -24.95
N LYS A 80 10.45 16.56 -26.15
CA LYS A 80 10.42 15.25 -26.81
C LYS A 80 11.30 14.20 -26.15
N THR A 81 12.40 14.57 -25.51
CA THR A 81 13.27 13.60 -24.83
C THR A 81 13.07 13.66 -23.32
N SER A 82 13.52 14.74 -22.67
CA SER A 82 13.49 14.83 -21.22
C SER A 82 13.10 16.20 -20.69
N VAL A 83 12.44 16.20 -19.53
CA VAL A 83 12.24 17.38 -18.70
C VAL A 83 12.99 17.18 -17.39
N THR A 84 13.90 18.08 -17.06
CA THR A 84 14.50 18.16 -15.72
C THR A 84 14.05 19.45 -15.05
N ASN A 85 13.35 19.33 -13.92
CA ASN A 85 12.80 20.46 -13.19
C ASN A 85 13.39 20.57 -11.79
N SER A 86 13.98 21.70 -11.47
CA SER A 86 14.30 22.14 -10.10
C SER A 86 13.64 23.49 -9.75
N GLY A 87 12.94 24.10 -10.70
CA GLY A 87 12.17 25.33 -10.54
C GLY A 87 10.66 25.06 -10.36
N ALA A 88 9.84 26.00 -10.85
CA ALA A 88 8.38 25.92 -10.83
C ALA A 88 7.80 25.83 -12.23
N ILE A 89 6.83 24.94 -12.44
CA ILE A 89 6.06 24.77 -13.67
C ILE A 89 4.57 24.84 -13.32
N GLY A 90 3.82 25.79 -13.88
CA GLY A 90 2.44 26.09 -13.50
C GLY A 90 1.36 25.29 -14.24
N GLY A 91 1.64 24.84 -15.47
CA GLY A 91 0.63 24.19 -16.33
C GLY A 91 0.76 22.66 -16.44
N GLY A 92 1.86 22.09 -15.97
CA GLY A 92 2.17 20.67 -16.06
C GLY A 92 3.44 20.41 -16.89
N ALA A 93 3.92 19.17 -16.85
CA ALA A 93 5.15 18.78 -17.52
C ALA A 93 4.97 17.48 -18.30
N SER A 94 5.47 17.47 -19.53
CA SER A 94 5.40 16.34 -20.45
C SER A 94 6.78 16.06 -21.03
N ALA A 95 7.21 14.80 -20.98
CA ALA A 95 8.45 14.35 -21.61
C ALA A 95 8.22 13.07 -22.42
N GLY A 96 8.80 12.95 -23.62
CA GLY A 96 8.66 11.71 -24.40
C GLY A 96 9.37 10.50 -23.74
N SER A 97 10.53 10.71 -23.13
CA SER A 97 11.32 9.66 -22.46
C SER A 97 11.31 9.81 -20.93
N ALA A 98 11.92 10.86 -20.38
CA ALA A 98 12.14 10.94 -18.93
C ALA A 98 11.73 12.29 -18.36
N LEU A 99 10.99 12.28 -17.26
CA LEU A 99 10.70 13.47 -16.46
C LEU A 99 11.30 13.29 -15.07
N THR A 100 12.23 14.19 -14.73
CA THR A 100 12.85 14.24 -13.40
C THR A 100 12.49 15.55 -12.72
N ASN A 101 11.71 15.47 -11.64
CA ASN A 101 11.42 16.59 -10.76
C ASN A 101 12.36 16.52 -9.54
N ASN A 102 13.41 17.33 -9.52
CA ASN A 102 14.47 17.33 -8.52
C ASN A 102 14.32 18.53 -7.58
N GLY A 103 13.44 18.41 -6.59
CA GLY A 103 13.13 19.47 -5.63
C GLY A 103 12.25 20.60 -6.17
N GLY A 104 11.89 20.58 -7.47
CA GLY A 104 11.00 21.58 -8.07
C GLY A 104 9.53 21.34 -7.79
N THR A 105 8.68 22.26 -8.26
CA THR A 105 7.22 22.16 -8.22
C THR A 105 6.64 22.06 -9.63
N ILE A 106 5.72 21.12 -9.84
CA ILE A 106 4.91 20.99 -11.04
C ILE A 106 3.45 21.05 -10.62
N VAL A 107 2.70 22.03 -11.12
CA VAL A 107 1.24 22.11 -10.98
C VAL A 107 0.59 21.53 -12.22
N GLY A 108 -0.41 20.67 -12.06
CA GLY A 108 -1.00 19.90 -13.14
C GLY A 108 -0.37 18.52 -13.30
N SER A 109 -0.56 17.90 -14.47
CA SER A 109 -0.06 16.56 -14.72
C SER A 109 1.43 16.55 -15.03
N ALA A 110 2.14 15.54 -14.51
CA ALA A 110 3.51 15.20 -14.88
C ALA A 110 3.49 13.86 -15.61
N THR A 111 3.85 13.84 -16.90
CA THR A 111 3.71 12.64 -17.75
C THR A 111 5.01 12.36 -18.50
N ALA A 112 5.47 11.11 -18.46
CA ALA A 112 6.61 10.64 -19.26
C ALA A 112 6.60 9.13 -19.50
N THR A 113 7.56 8.60 -20.25
CA THR A 113 7.81 7.14 -20.28
C THR A 113 8.30 6.69 -18.91
N GLU A 114 9.30 7.36 -18.34
CA GLU A 114 9.79 7.19 -16.97
C GLU A 114 9.65 8.49 -16.19
N LEU A 115 9.20 8.39 -14.93
CA LEU A 115 8.99 9.55 -14.08
C LEU A 115 9.71 9.38 -12.74
N THR A 116 10.56 10.36 -12.39
CA THR A 116 11.22 10.43 -11.08
C THR A 116 10.86 11.73 -10.39
N ASN A 117 10.18 11.65 -9.24
CA ASN A 117 9.97 12.77 -8.33
C ASN A 117 10.96 12.67 -7.16
N ASN A 118 12.14 13.25 -7.34
CA ASN A 118 13.23 13.23 -6.36
C ASN A 118 13.11 14.42 -5.40
N GLY A 119 12.25 14.29 -4.39
CA GLY A 119 12.07 15.32 -3.35
C GLY A 119 11.31 16.57 -3.82
N GLY A 120 10.78 16.60 -5.04
CA GLY A 120 9.94 17.67 -5.54
C GLY A 120 8.46 17.52 -5.17
N THR A 121 7.65 18.48 -5.60
CA THR A 121 6.19 18.48 -5.45
C THR A 121 5.49 18.42 -6.81
N ILE A 122 4.55 17.50 -6.95
CA ILE A 122 3.63 17.41 -8.09
C ILE A 122 2.20 17.63 -7.55
N VAL A 123 1.63 18.78 -7.87
CA VAL A 123 0.24 19.13 -7.54
C VAL A 123 -0.67 18.68 -8.66
N GLY A 124 -0.98 17.38 -8.67
CA GLY A 124 -1.74 16.75 -9.74
C GLY A 124 -1.40 15.27 -9.86
N THR A 125 -1.60 14.73 -11.06
CA THR A 125 -1.32 13.32 -11.37
C THR A 125 0.10 13.15 -11.90
N ALA A 126 0.80 12.12 -11.42
CA ALA A 126 2.07 11.69 -11.98
C ALA A 126 1.88 10.38 -12.75
N THR A 127 2.29 10.33 -14.01
CA THR A 127 2.07 9.19 -14.90
C THR A 127 3.35 8.76 -15.61
N ALA A 128 3.79 7.53 -15.37
CA ALA A 128 4.77 6.82 -16.18
C ALA A 128 4.05 5.90 -17.19
N THR A 129 4.02 6.34 -18.44
CA THR A 129 3.15 5.79 -19.51
C THR A 129 3.55 4.40 -20.00
N THR A 130 4.78 3.97 -19.79
CA THR A 130 5.28 2.63 -20.15
C THR A 130 6.33 2.12 -19.16
N GLY A 131 7.12 3.01 -18.56
CA GLY A 131 8.19 2.69 -17.64
C GLY A 131 7.80 2.84 -16.17
N ALA A 132 8.82 3.11 -15.35
CA ALA A 132 8.71 3.19 -13.91
C ALA A 132 8.36 4.61 -13.41
N LEU A 133 7.67 4.65 -12.27
CA LEU A 133 7.50 5.85 -11.46
C LEU A 133 8.24 5.68 -10.13
N VAL A 134 9.17 6.59 -9.84
CA VAL A 134 9.87 6.66 -8.55
C VAL A 134 9.46 7.95 -7.84
N ASN A 135 8.91 7.83 -6.63
CA ASN A 135 8.51 8.97 -5.82
C ASN A 135 9.24 8.98 -4.47
N ALA A 136 10.07 9.99 -4.27
CA ALA A 136 10.67 10.36 -2.99
C ALA A 136 10.19 11.74 -2.49
N GLY A 137 9.26 12.37 -3.21
CA GLY A 137 8.69 13.68 -2.87
C GLY A 137 7.19 13.63 -2.56
N LEU A 138 6.48 14.71 -2.86
CA LEU A 138 5.04 14.82 -2.70
C LEU A 138 4.33 14.75 -4.05
N ILE A 139 3.34 13.86 -4.16
CA ILE A 139 2.35 13.84 -5.24
C ILE A 139 0.99 14.01 -4.60
N THR A 140 0.29 15.12 -4.85
CA THR A 140 -1.00 15.38 -4.17
C THR A 140 -2.14 14.57 -4.79
N GLY A 141 -2.04 14.19 -6.06
CA GLY A 141 -3.03 13.39 -6.78
C GLY A 141 -2.62 11.93 -6.90
N LEU A 142 -2.98 11.32 -8.03
CA LEU A 142 -2.70 9.92 -8.34
C LEU A 142 -1.25 9.74 -8.81
N ALA A 143 -0.69 8.57 -8.52
CA ALA A 143 0.54 8.08 -9.14
C ALA A 143 0.25 6.79 -9.92
N ASP A 144 0.49 6.81 -11.22
CA ASP A 144 0.21 5.67 -12.11
C ASP A 144 1.45 5.31 -12.93
N ALA A 145 1.83 4.04 -12.92
CA ALA A 145 2.96 3.52 -13.67
C ALA A 145 2.59 2.24 -14.41
N LYS A 146 2.79 2.20 -15.73
CA LYS A 146 2.48 0.96 -16.48
C LYS A 146 3.44 -0.20 -16.17
N ALA A 147 4.68 0.08 -15.78
CA ALA A 147 5.60 -0.94 -15.29
C ALA A 147 5.56 -1.00 -13.76
N SER A 148 6.49 -0.33 -13.08
CA SER A 148 6.63 -0.38 -11.64
C SER A 148 6.46 0.99 -10.98
N LEU A 149 5.99 0.99 -9.74
CA LEU A 149 5.91 2.17 -8.90
C LEU A 149 6.68 1.92 -7.60
N THR A 150 7.66 2.78 -7.30
CA THR A 150 8.36 2.79 -6.02
C THR A 150 8.06 4.09 -5.30
N ASN A 151 7.53 3.99 -4.08
CA ASN A 151 7.20 5.14 -3.24
C ASN A 151 7.97 5.10 -1.92
N SER A 152 8.76 6.13 -1.66
CA SER A 152 9.30 6.48 -0.35
C SER A 152 8.82 7.86 0.14
N GLY A 153 8.11 8.60 -0.72
CA GLY A 153 7.49 9.88 -0.40
C GLY A 153 6.01 9.77 -0.01
N SER A 154 5.22 10.78 -0.38
CA SER A 154 3.77 10.83 -0.15
C SER A 154 2.97 10.91 -1.44
N ILE A 155 1.91 10.11 -1.55
CA ILE A 155 0.94 10.10 -2.65
C ILE A 155 -0.47 10.32 -2.06
N GLY A 156 -1.20 11.32 -2.53
CA GLY A 156 -2.48 11.75 -1.95
C GLY A 156 -3.74 11.10 -2.54
N GLY A 157 -3.71 10.65 -3.80
CA GLY A 157 -4.90 10.17 -4.52
C GLY A 157 -5.00 8.66 -4.72
N GLY A 158 -3.93 7.92 -4.48
CA GLY A 158 -3.82 6.48 -4.71
C GLY A 158 -2.66 6.15 -5.65
N ALA A 159 -2.27 4.88 -5.67
CA ALA A 159 -1.12 4.42 -6.43
C ALA A 159 -1.46 3.16 -7.24
N SER A 160 -1.08 3.17 -8.52
CA SER A 160 -1.31 2.07 -9.46
C SER A 160 -0.01 1.69 -10.16
N ALA A 161 0.27 0.40 -10.25
CA ALA A 161 1.37 -0.13 -11.06
C ALA A 161 0.92 -1.33 -11.90
N GLY A 162 1.37 -1.45 -13.15
CA GLY A 162 1.03 -2.61 -13.98
C GLY A 162 1.67 -3.92 -13.49
N THR A 163 2.92 -3.86 -13.03
CA THR A 163 3.68 -5.04 -12.58
C THR A 163 3.90 -5.05 -11.07
N ALA A 164 4.63 -4.07 -10.53
CA ALA A 164 5.03 -4.07 -9.12
C ALA A 164 4.82 -2.71 -8.48
N LEU A 165 4.18 -2.69 -7.31
CA LEU A 165 4.12 -1.53 -6.44
C LEU A 165 4.88 -1.81 -5.15
N THR A 166 5.90 -1.00 -4.89
CA THR A 166 6.69 -1.04 -3.66
C THR A 166 6.49 0.26 -2.89
N ASN A 167 5.83 0.20 -1.73
CA ASN A 167 5.77 1.29 -0.78
C ASN A 167 6.82 1.07 0.31
N ASN A 168 7.94 1.78 0.24
CA ASN A 168 9.12 1.63 1.08
C ASN A 168 9.24 2.82 2.06
N GLY A 169 8.58 2.72 3.20
CA GLY A 169 8.52 3.79 4.21
C GLY A 169 7.64 4.99 3.83
N GLY A 170 7.12 5.06 2.60
CA GLY A 170 6.26 6.14 2.14
C GLY A 170 4.80 6.04 2.61
N THR A 171 4.01 7.06 2.28
CA THR A 171 2.56 7.10 2.51
C THR A 171 1.80 7.13 1.20
N ILE A 172 0.78 6.29 1.09
CA ILE A 172 -0.20 6.30 0.00
C ILE A 172 -1.59 6.51 0.63
N VAL A 173 -2.26 7.59 0.28
CA VAL A 173 -3.67 7.82 0.62
C VAL A 173 -4.53 7.33 -0.54
N GLY A 174 -5.59 6.60 -0.25
CA GLY A 174 -6.38 5.89 -1.25
C GLY A 174 -5.88 4.46 -1.48
N SER A 175 -6.35 3.83 -2.55
CA SER A 175 -6.01 2.45 -2.86
C SER A 175 -4.61 2.33 -3.48
N ALA A 176 -3.93 1.23 -3.16
CA ALA A 176 -2.70 0.80 -3.80
C ALA A 176 -2.96 -0.50 -4.58
N THR A 177 -2.73 -0.49 -5.89
CA THR A 177 -3.06 -1.63 -6.77
C THR A 177 -1.89 -1.98 -7.67
N ALA A 178 -1.54 -3.27 -7.76
CA ALA A 178 -0.56 -3.77 -8.72
C ALA A 178 -0.76 -5.25 -9.05
N THR A 179 0.06 -5.82 -9.94
CA THR A 179 0.17 -7.28 -10.07
C THR A 179 0.76 -7.88 -8.79
N GLU A 180 1.91 -7.37 -8.35
CA GLU A 180 2.58 -7.69 -7.08
C GLU A 180 2.65 -6.42 -6.21
N LEU A 181 2.34 -6.55 -4.91
CA LEU A 181 2.34 -5.41 -3.99
C LEU A 181 3.20 -5.69 -2.76
N THR A 182 4.15 -4.80 -2.49
CA THR A 182 4.99 -4.84 -1.29
C THR A 182 4.87 -3.54 -0.51
N ASN A 183 4.50 -3.62 0.76
CA ASN A 183 4.50 -2.50 1.70
C ASN A 183 5.54 -2.76 2.80
N THR A 184 6.73 -2.19 2.65
CA THR A 184 7.87 -2.36 3.58
C THR A 184 7.98 -1.13 4.47
N GLY A 185 7.46 -1.22 5.69
CA GLY A 185 7.47 -0.12 6.67
C GLY A 185 6.66 1.13 6.28
N GLY A 186 5.97 1.13 5.13
CA GLY A 186 5.13 2.23 4.68
C GLY A 186 3.70 2.19 5.22
N THR A 187 2.93 3.24 4.92
CA THR A 187 1.50 3.34 5.26
C THR A 187 0.64 3.45 4.00
N ILE A 188 -0.40 2.61 3.92
CA ILE A 188 -1.46 2.69 2.92
C ILE A 188 -2.76 3.02 3.66
N VAL A 189 -3.29 4.22 3.45
CA VAL A 189 -4.57 4.69 3.98
C VAL A 189 -5.68 4.37 2.97
N GLY A 190 -6.01 3.09 2.89
CA GLY A 190 -6.95 2.54 1.93
C GLY A 190 -6.75 1.04 1.77
N ASN A 191 -7.21 0.50 0.64
CA ASN A 191 -7.06 -0.92 0.33
C ASN A 191 -5.75 -1.16 -0.42
N ALA A 192 -5.15 -2.32 -0.18
CA ALA A 192 -4.00 -2.81 -0.92
C ALA A 192 -4.43 -4.06 -1.71
N THR A 193 -4.20 -4.06 -3.03
CA THR A 193 -4.65 -5.13 -3.92
C THR A 193 -3.54 -5.60 -4.85
N ALA A 194 -3.16 -6.87 -4.72
CA ALA A 194 -2.34 -7.60 -5.68
C ALA A 194 -3.25 -8.40 -6.63
N THR A 195 -3.43 -7.88 -7.83
CA THR A 195 -4.46 -8.31 -8.79
C THR A 195 -4.21 -9.70 -9.38
N THR A 196 -2.95 -10.11 -9.50
CA THR A 196 -2.59 -11.44 -10.02
C THR A 196 -1.52 -12.15 -9.21
N GLY A 197 -0.75 -11.41 -8.42
CA GLY A 197 0.36 -11.89 -7.62
C GLY A 197 0.10 -11.84 -6.11
N ALA A 198 1.20 -11.74 -5.38
CA ALA A 198 1.24 -11.74 -3.93
C ALA A 198 1.21 -10.32 -3.36
N LEU A 199 0.79 -10.25 -2.09
CA LEU A 199 0.87 -9.06 -1.26
C LEU A 199 1.73 -9.34 -0.04
N ARG A 200 2.80 -8.55 0.13
CA ARG A 200 3.64 -8.58 1.32
C ARG A 200 3.47 -7.28 2.10
N ASN A 201 3.08 -7.37 3.37
CA ASN A 201 2.91 -6.23 4.25
C ASN A 201 3.75 -6.37 5.52
N ASP A 202 4.70 -5.45 5.67
CA ASP A 202 5.46 -5.21 6.90
C ASP A 202 5.15 -3.83 7.51
N GLY A 203 4.37 -3.01 6.80
CA GLY A 203 3.92 -1.70 7.25
C GLY A 203 2.46 -1.70 7.73
N LYS A 204 1.77 -0.58 7.51
CA LYS A 204 0.37 -0.40 7.89
C LYS A 204 -0.53 -0.28 6.67
N ILE A 205 -1.60 -1.06 6.63
CA ILE A 205 -2.72 -0.94 5.69
C ILE A 205 -3.99 -0.70 6.52
N THR A 206 -4.65 0.44 6.34
CA THR A 206 -5.86 0.74 7.13
C THR A 206 -7.10 0.02 6.62
N GLY A 207 -7.17 -0.27 5.32
CA GLY A 207 -8.25 -1.00 4.68
C GLY A 207 -7.98 -2.50 4.62
N THR A 208 -8.41 -3.11 3.51
CA THR A 208 -8.20 -4.53 3.26
C THR A 208 -6.89 -4.80 2.53
N ALA A 209 -6.36 -6.01 2.69
CA ALA A 209 -5.30 -6.56 1.86
C ALA A 209 -5.85 -7.75 1.05
N ASP A 210 -5.93 -7.62 -0.27
CA ASP A 210 -6.41 -8.69 -1.16
C ASP A 210 -5.31 -9.09 -2.14
N ALA A 211 -5.03 -10.39 -2.24
CA ALA A 211 -4.07 -10.94 -3.17
C ALA A 211 -4.63 -12.18 -3.85
N LYS A 212 -4.42 -12.28 -5.18
CA LYS A 212 -4.89 -13.44 -5.94
C LYS A 212 -4.08 -14.71 -5.63
N THR A 213 -2.82 -14.60 -5.24
CA THR A 213 -2.02 -15.72 -4.78
C THR A 213 -1.92 -15.71 -3.26
N SER A 214 -0.94 -15.01 -2.69
CA SER A 214 -0.65 -15.07 -1.27
C SER A 214 -0.64 -13.72 -0.57
N VAL A 215 -1.00 -13.73 0.71
CA VAL A 215 -0.79 -12.59 1.62
C VAL A 215 0.22 -12.99 2.68
N THR A 216 1.34 -12.28 2.75
CA THR A 216 2.27 -12.37 3.89
C THR A 216 2.19 -11.10 4.71
N ASN A 217 1.80 -11.21 5.97
CA ASN A 217 1.65 -10.08 6.88
C ASN A 217 2.57 -10.22 8.11
N SER A 218 3.47 -9.25 8.25
CA SER A 218 4.25 -8.96 9.46
C SER A 218 3.94 -7.57 10.04
N GLY A 219 3.07 -6.80 9.39
CA GLY A 219 2.61 -5.48 9.84
C GLY A 219 1.16 -5.47 10.30
N ALA A 220 0.46 -4.35 10.10
CA ALA A 220 -0.94 -4.16 10.48
C ALA A 220 -1.87 -4.05 9.27
N ILE A 221 -2.99 -4.79 9.29
CA ILE A 221 -4.09 -4.72 8.32
C ILE A 221 -5.39 -4.41 9.07
N GLY A 222 -6.09 -3.33 8.71
CA GLY A 222 -7.16 -2.75 9.51
C GLY A 222 -8.58 -3.27 9.26
N ALA A 223 -8.87 -3.79 8.06
CA ALA A 223 -10.24 -4.20 7.70
C ALA A 223 -10.38 -5.65 7.17
N GLY A 224 -9.26 -6.36 7.05
CA GLY A 224 -9.24 -7.79 6.76
C GLY A 224 -8.25 -8.14 5.66
N ALA A 225 -7.94 -9.42 5.55
CA ALA A 225 -7.02 -9.95 4.57
C ALA A 225 -7.67 -11.11 3.80
N LYS A 226 -7.39 -11.17 2.49
CA LYS A 226 -7.82 -12.26 1.61
C LYS A 226 -6.66 -12.70 0.72
N ALA A 227 -6.39 -14.00 0.70
CA ALA A 227 -5.45 -14.64 -0.20
C ALA A 227 -6.17 -15.69 -1.04
N GLY A 228 -5.93 -15.71 -2.35
CA GLY A 228 -6.52 -16.71 -3.24
C GLY A 228 -5.97 -18.13 -3.03
N THR A 229 -4.76 -18.27 -2.50
CA THR A 229 -4.15 -19.55 -2.11
C THR A 229 -3.73 -19.52 -0.64
N GLU A 230 -2.63 -18.85 -0.31
CA GLU A 230 -1.96 -18.98 0.98
C GLU A 230 -1.92 -17.67 1.76
N MET A 231 -2.21 -17.74 3.05
CA MET A 231 -2.02 -16.62 3.95
C MET A 231 -1.02 -16.99 5.05
N LEU A 232 -0.03 -16.13 5.25
CA LEU A 232 0.89 -16.21 6.38
C LEU A 232 0.81 -14.91 7.19
N ASN A 233 0.31 -15.00 8.41
CA ASN A 233 0.39 -13.93 9.41
C ASN A 233 1.49 -14.30 10.43
N THR A 234 2.54 -13.50 10.52
CA THR A 234 3.72 -13.79 11.37
C THR A 234 3.61 -13.12 12.75
N GLY A 235 4.58 -13.36 13.64
CA GLY A 235 4.54 -12.94 15.05
C GLY A 235 4.25 -11.45 15.32
N SER A 236 4.68 -10.55 14.43
CA SER A 236 4.38 -9.12 14.52
C SER A 236 3.09 -8.72 13.78
N GLY A 237 2.54 -9.62 12.98
CA GLY A 237 1.39 -9.40 12.12
C GLY A 237 0.08 -9.28 12.89
N THR A 238 -0.66 -8.20 12.64
CA THR A 238 -2.04 -8.01 13.11
C THR A 238 -3.00 -7.86 11.93
N ILE A 239 -4.07 -8.65 11.92
CA ILE A 239 -5.17 -8.54 10.95
C ILE A 239 -6.45 -8.27 11.74
N THR A 240 -7.12 -7.16 11.49
CA THR A 240 -8.45 -6.85 12.07
C THR A 240 -9.54 -7.13 11.03
N GLY A 241 -10.68 -7.68 11.47
CA GLY A 241 -11.80 -8.02 10.59
C GLY A 241 -11.83 -9.52 10.29
N TYR A 242 -11.39 -9.91 9.09
CA TYR A 242 -11.33 -11.31 8.69
C TYR A 242 -9.95 -11.67 8.13
N ALA A 243 -9.61 -12.94 8.20
CA ALA A 243 -8.44 -13.51 7.53
C ALA A 243 -8.91 -14.73 6.73
N SER A 244 -8.85 -14.67 5.39
CA SER A 244 -9.36 -15.73 4.52
C SER A 244 -8.29 -16.18 3.53
N ALA A 245 -8.01 -17.47 3.49
CA ALA A 245 -7.13 -18.09 2.49
C ALA A 245 -7.88 -19.13 1.67
N GLY A 246 -7.55 -19.26 0.39
CA GLY A 246 -8.16 -20.27 -0.48
C GLY A 246 -7.82 -21.70 -0.05
N THR A 247 -6.55 -21.96 0.28
CA THR A 247 -6.05 -23.29 0.67
C THR A 247 -5.55 -23.29 2.11
N THR A 248 -4.49 -22.53 2.41
CA THR A 248 -3.79 -22.61 3.69
C THR A 248 -3.75 -21.26 4.38
N LEU A 249 -4.21 -21.22 5.64
CA LEU A 249 -4.04 -20.06 6.51
C LEU A 249 -3.12 -20.44 7.67
N THR A 250 -1.97 -19.78 7.74
CA THR A 250 -1.01 -19.94 8.83
C THR A 250 -0.93 -18.66 9.65
N ASN A 251 -1.36 -18.73 10.90
CA ASN A 251 -1.15 -17.70 11.90
C ASN A 251 0.00 -18.11 12.83
N SER A 252 1.23 -17.77 12.44
CA SER A 252 2.48 -18.15 13.10
C SER A 252 2.88 -17.09 14.12
N GLY A 253 2.26 -17.13 15.30
CA GLY A 253 2.48 -16.20 16.41
C GLY A 253 1.79 -14.83 16.27
N GLY A 254 1.13 -14.55 15.14
CA GLY A 254 0.44 -13.29 14.89
C GLY A 254 -0.93 -13.17 15.58
N THR A 255 -1.58 -12.02 15.42
CA THR A 255 -2.93 -11.76 15.94
C THR A 255 -3.95 -11.54 14.82
N ILE A 256 -5.05 -12.28 14.86
CA ILE A 256 -6.23 -12.08 14.01
C ILE A 256 -7.38 -11.66 14.92
N VAL A 257 -7.81 -10.41 14.81
CA VAL A 257 -8.96 -9.85 15.51
C VAL A 257 -10.21 -10.07 14.66
N GLY A 258 -10.76 -11.28 14.75
CA GLY A 258 -11.95 -11.74 14.06
C GLY A 258 -11.81 -13.17 13.57
N ASN A 259 -12.51 -13.53 12.50
CA ASN A 259 -12.57 -14.91 12.02
C ASN A 259 -11.41 -15.24 11.07
N ALA A 260 -10.91 -16.46 11.18
CA ALA A 260 -9.89 -17.02 10.31
C ALA A 260 -10.47 -18.22 9.54
N THR A 261 -10.32 -18.21 8.21
CA THR A 261 -10.90 -19.21 7.33
C THR A 261 -9.90 -19.73 6.30
N ALA A 262 -9.78 -21.05 6.20
CA ALA A 262 -9.11 -21.75 5.10
C ALA A 262 -10.15 -22.52 4.27
N ILE A 263 -10.47 -22.01 3.08
CA ILE A 263 -11.69 -22.41 2.34
C ILE A 263 -11.65 -23.88 1.91
N THR A 264 -10.52 -24.34 1.38
CA THR A 264 -10.38 -25.70 0.83
C THR A 264 -9.35 -26.57 1.53
N GLY A 265 -8.50 -25.98 2.37
CA GLY A 265 -7.41 -26.68 3.04
C GLY A 265 -7.39 -26.45 4.54
N ALA A 266 -6.20 -26.18 5.07
CA ALA A 266 -5.89 -26.24 6.49
C ALA A 266 -5.66 -24.86 7.11
N LEU A 267 -6.00 -24.76 8.39
CA LEU A 267 -5.68 -23.62 9.24
C LEU A 267 -4.70 -24.05 10.33
N LEU A 268 -3.55 -23.39 10.38
CA LEU A 268 -2.52 -23.60 11.39
C LEU A 268 -2.47 -22.35 12.27
N ASN A 269 -2.74 -22.49 13.56
CA ASN A 269 -2.71 -21.40 14.52
C ASN A 269 -1.75 -21.68 15.67
N ASP A 270 -0.68 -20.90 15.72
CA ASP A 270 0.23 -20.78 16.87
C ASP A 270 0.13 -19.40 17.54
N GLY A 271 -0.65 -18.49 16.95
CA GLY A 271 -0.90 -17.15 17.48
C GLY A 271 -2.26 -17.02 18.16
N LYS A 272 -2.83 -15.81 18.08
CA LYS A 272 -4.14 -15.47 18.64
C LYS A 272 -5.16 -15.22 17.54
N ILE A 273 -6.30 -15.88 17.61
CA ILE A 273 -7.51 -15.61 16.82
C ILE A 273 -8.62 -15.26 17.81
N THR A 274 -9.25 -14.09 17.70
CA THR A 274 -10.31 -13.71 18.64
C THR A 274 -11.69 -14.25 18.26
N GLY A 275 -11.91 -14.54 16.98
CA GLY A 275 -13.15 -15.12 16.45
C GLY A 275 -13.05 -16.63 16.25
N THR A 276 -13.72 -17.13 15.20
CA THR A 276 -13.71 -18.56 14.84
C THR A 276 -12.49 -18.94 14.00
N ALA A 277 -12.15 -20.23 14.02
CA ALA A 277 -11.17 -20.84 13.14
C ALA A 277 -11.83 -21.95 12.32
N ASP A 278 -12.04 -21.69 11.04
CA ASP A 278 -12.78 -22.59 10.15
C ASP A 278 -11.88 -23.07 9.01
N ALA A 279 -11.79 -24.37 8.82
CA ALA A 279 -11.01 -24.97 7.74
C ALA A 279 -11.73 -26.18 7.16
N LYS A 280 -11.58 -26.44 5.86
CA LYS A 280 -12.22 -27.63 5.26
C LYS A 280 -11.54 -28.92 5.72
N THR A 281 -10.21 -28.97 5.69
CA THR A 281 -9.46 -30.20 5.98
C THR A 281 -9.12 -30.30 7.46
N SER A 282 -8.41 -29.32 7.99
CA SER A 282 -7.91 -29.40 9.37
C SER A 282 -7.69 -28.05 10.03
N VAL A 283 -7.96 -27.99 11.33
CA VAL A 283 -7.47 -26.94 12.22
C VAL A 283 -6.41 -27.55 13.14
N THR A 284 -5.20 -27.02 13.09
CA THR A 284 -4.13 -27.33 14.04
C THR A 284 -3.90 -26.12 14.92
N ASN A 285 -4.22 -26.22 16.21
CA ASN A 285 -4.16 -25.11 17.15
C ASN A 285 -3.18 -25.41 18.30
N SER A 286 -2.08 -24.67 18.35
CA SER A 286 -1.18 -24.54 19.51
C SER A 286 -1.32 -23.19 20.23
N GLY A 287 -1.97 -22.22 19.59
CA GLY A 287 -2.23 -20.89 20.14
C GLY A 287 -3.59 -20.75 20.83
N ALA A 288 -4.22 -19.58 20.69
CA ALA A 288 -5.53 -19.28 21.26
C ALA A 288 -6.56 -18.95 20.18
N ILE A 289 -7.73 -19.58 20.24
CA ILE A 289 -8.93 -19.28 19.45
C ILE A 289 -10.02 -18.85 20.42
N GLY A 290 -10.50 -17.61 20.32
CA GLY A 290 -11.51 -17.07 21.24
C GLY A 290 -12.93 -17.56 20.96
N GLY A 291 -13.22 -17.92 19.70
CA GLY A 291 -14.50 -18.49 19.28
C GLY A 291 -14.48 -20.02 19.20
N GLY A 292 -15.27 -20.55 18.27
CA GLY A 292 -15.31 -21.98 17.94
C GLY A 292 -14.27 -22.37 16.88
N ALA A 293 -14.19 -23.69 16.64
CA ALA A 293 -13.37 -24.25 15.58
C ALA A 293 -14.14 -25.33 14.80
N SER A 294 -14.04 -25.30 13.48
CA SER A 294 -14.71 -26.27 12.60
C SER A 294 -13.77 -26.77 11.52
N ALA A 295 -13.60 -28.10 11.43
CA ALA A 295 -12.88 -28.77 10.34
C ALA A 295 -13.17 -30.27 10.30
N THR A 296 -12.75 -30.97 9.25
CA THR A 296 -12.81 -32.45 9.24
C THR A 296 -11.98 -33.04 10.39
N THR A 297 -10.76 -32.52 10.59
CA THR A 297 -9.87 -32.90 11.69
C THR A 297 -9.48 -31.68 12.52
N ILE A 298 -9.63 -31.75 13.84
CA ILE A 298 -9.13 -30.72 14.75
C ILE A 298 -8.07 -31.34 15.66
N THR A 299 -6.87 -30.77 15.63
CA THR A 299 -5.80 -31.06 16.59
C THR A 299 -5.59 -29.83 17.45
N ASN A 300 -5.91 -29.92 18.74
CA ASN A 300 -5.79 -28.82 19.69
C ASN A 300 -4.82 -29.16 20.83
N SER A 301 -3.71 -28.44 20.92
CA SER A 301 -2.84 -28.38 22.09
C SER A 301 -2.89 -27.03 22.81
N GLY A 302 -3.55 -26.03 22.22
CA GLY A 302 -3.74 -24.69 22.78
C GLY A 302 -5.08 -24.48 23.49
N HIS A 303 -5.71 -23.32 23.26
CA HIS A 303 -7.01 -22.96 23.82
C HIS A 303 -8.05 -22.69 22.71
N ILE A 304 -9.27 -23.21 22.87
CA ILE A 304 -10.44 -22.90 22.04
C ILE A 304 -11.60 -22.44 22.91
N GLY A 305 -12.17 -21.28 22.58
CA GLY A 305 -13.31 -20.67 23.28
C GLY A 305 -12.94 -19.51 24.20
N ALA A 306 -13.95 -18.75 24.62
CA ALA A 306 -13.84 -17.72 25.66
C ALA A 306 -14.69 -18.11 26.88
N ALA A 307 -14.25 -17.75 28.08
CA ALA A 307 -14.99 -17.98 29.32
C ALA A 307 -15.98 -16.83 29.64
N PRO A 308 -17.22 -17.07 30.11
CA PRO A 308 -18.08 -18.23 29.88
C PRO A 308 -19.11 -17.93 28.77
N GLY A 309 -19.01 -18.64 27.64
CA GLY A 309 -20.02 -18.68 26.58
C GLY A 309 -20.02 -20.07 25.92
N LEU A 310 -21.12 -20.46 25.27
CA LEU A 310 -21.21 -21.72 24.53
C LEU A 310 -20.20 -21.71 23.37
N VAL A 311 -19.29 -22.69 23.35
CA VAL A 311 -18.28 -22.85 22.30
C VAL A 311 -18.68 -24.02 21.40
N GLU A 312 -18.74 -23.79 20.09
CA GLU A 312 -18.98 -24.84 19.11
C GLU A 312 -17.66 -25.36 18.54
N VAL A 313 -17.38 -26.64 18.77
CA VAL A 313 -16.29 -27.37 18.14
C VAL A 313 -16.91 -28.47 17.30
N SER A 314 -16.67 -28.43 16.00
CA SER A 314 -17.26 -29.35 15.03
C SER A 314 -16.16 -30.07 14.25
N ALA A 315 -16.00 -31.37 14.48
CA ALA A 315 -15.07 -32.21 13.74
C ALA A 315 -15.53 -33.66 13.62
N ALA A 316 -15.09 -34.33 12.56
CA ALA A 316 -15.19 -35.79 12.46
C ALA A 316 -14.14 -36.47 13.34
N THR A 317 -12.95 -35.87 13.43
CA THR A 317 -11.85 -36.32 14.29
C THR A 317 -11.38 -35.17 15.17
N LEU A 318 -11.44 -35.34 16.50
CA LEU A 318 -10.93 -34.38 17.48
C LEU A 318 -9.80 -35.01 18.30
N ILE A 319 -8.61 -34.41 18.22
CA ILE A 319 -7.44 -34.75 19.05
C ILE A 319 -7.18 -33.54 19.95
N ASN A 320 -7.56 -33.64 21.22
CA ASN A 320 -7.43 -32.54 22.17
C ASN A 320 -6.48 -32.89 23.33
N THR A 321 -5.35 -32.20 23.40
CA THR A 321 -4.45 -32.14 24.56
C THR A 321 -4.45 -30.78 25.25
N GLY A 322 -5.13 -29.79 24.65
CA GLY A 322 -5.31 -28.45 25.18
C GLY A 322 -6.64 -28.27 25.93
N THR A 323 -7.11 -27.01 25.99
CA THR A 323 -8.36 -26.63 26.66
C THR A 323 -9.42 -26.21 25.65
N ILE A 324 -10.67 -26.61 25.91
CA ILE A 324 -11.85 -26.18 25.18
C ILE A 324 -12.82 -25.59 26.22
N GLY A 325 -13.36 -24.40 25.95
CA GLY A 325 -14.38 -23.77 26.78
C GLY A 325 -15.65 -24.62 26.91
N TYR A 326 -16.62 -24.17 27.72
CA TYR A 326 -17.81 -24.96 28.06
C TYR A 326 -18.59 -25.37 26.80
N GLN A 327 -18.50 -26.65 26.44
CA GLN A 327 -19.24 -27.22 25.31
C GLN A 327 -20.70 -27.42 25.69
N ARG A 328 -21.61 -27.18 24.74
CA ARG A 328 -22.99 -27.69 24.84
C ARG A 328 -22.92 -29.22 24.93
N PRO A 329 -23.63 -29.87 25.88
CA PRO A 329 -23.84 -31.30 25.79
C PRO A 329 -24.65 -31.54 24.52
N ALA A 330 -24.03 -32.07 23.46
CA ALA A 330 -24.73 -32.45 22.24
C ALA A 330 -25.02 -33.94 22.31
N ASP A 331 -26.29 -34.29 22.10
CA ASP A 331 -26.77 -35.65 21.97
C ASP A 331 -25.91 -36.40 20.92
N ALA A 332 -25.21 -37.44 21.38
CA ALA A 332 -24.54 -38.49 20.63
C ALA A 332 -23.54 -38.06 19.52
N GLN A 333 -22.31 -37.71 19.90
CA GLN A 333 -21.13 -37.94 19.07
C GLN A 333 -20.62 -39.37 19.31
N THR A 334 -20.63 -40.21 18.27
CA THR A 334 -19.84 -41.45 18.19
C THR A 334 -18.38 -41.08 17.97
N ALA A 335 -17.70 -40.61 19.00
CA ALA A 335 -16.25 -40.57 19.04
C ALA A 335 -15.76 -41.98 19.42
N THR A 336 -14.97 -42.62 18.55
CA THR A 336 -14.18 -43.78 18.95
C THR A 336 -13.05 -43.28 19.85
N ASP A 337 -13.32 -43.25 21.15
CA ASP A 337 -12.32 -43.02 22.18
C ASP A 337 -11.25 -44.13 22.12
N THR A 338 -10.03 -43.75 21.78
CA THR A 338 -8.85 -44.52 22.17
C THR A 338 -8.37 -43.97 23.52
N PRO A 339 -8.37 -44.75 24.62
CA PRO A 339 -8.09 -44.22 25.94
C PRO A 339 -6.59 -43.96 26.14
N GLY A 340 -6.25 -42.72 26.50
CA GLY A 340 -4.90 -42.28 26.85
C GLY A 340 -4.90 -41.17 27.90
N ALA A 341 -5.25 -41.55 29.14
CA ALA A 341 -4.89 -40.95 30.43
C ALA A 341 -5.19 -39.45 30.75
N SER A 342 -6.15 -39.30 31.67
CA SER A 342 -6.14 -38.44 32.87
C SER A 342 -6.46 -36.94 32.75
N THR A 343 -7.72 -36.59 33.04
CA THR A 343 -8.08 -35.29 33.66
C THR A 343 -8.66 -35.51 35.05
N SER A 344 -8.04 -34.88 36.05
CA SER A 344 -8.57 -34.77 37.41
C SER A 344 -9.68 -33.71 37.43
N THR A 345 -10.91 -34.12 37.67
CA THR A 345 -12.03 -33.22 37.97
C THR A 345 -12.02 -32.90 39.47
N SER A 346 -11.76 -31.63 39.81
CA SER A 346 -11.97 -31.11 41.16
C SER A 346 -13.44 -30.71 41.29
N ALA A 347 -14.21 -31.49 42.06
CA ALA A 347 -15.59 -31.16 42.38
C ALA A 347 -15.65 -30.02 43.41
N SER A 348 -16.32 -28.92 43.05
CA SER A 348 -16.71 -27.85 43.96
C SER A 348 -18.04 -28.22 44.62
N THR A 349 -18.04 -28.48 45.92
CA THR A 349 -19.26 -28.73 46.71
C THR A 349 -19.79 -27.42 47.27
N SER A 350 -20.83 -26.89 46.63
CA SER A 350 -21.75 -25.90 47.20
C SER A 350 -22.89 -26.63 47.91
N THR A 351 -22.98 -26.53 49.23
CA THR A 351 -24.27 -26.67 49.93
C THR A 351 -24.46 -25.55 50.95
N THR A 352 -25.60 -24.88 50.82
CA THR A 352 -26.04 -23.74 51.63
C THR A 352 -27.05 -24.22 52.68
N LYS A 353 -26.93 -23.65 53.88
CA LYS A 353 -27.93 -23.48 54.97
C LYS A 353 -28.38 -24.68 55.82
N ARG A 354 -28.10 -24.57 57.12
CA ARG A 354 -29.14 -24.24 58.14
C ARG A 354 -28.51 -23.69 59.42
N SER A 355 -28.80 -22.42 59.71
CA SER A 355 -28.53 -21.75 60.98
C SER A 355 -29.62 -22.12 61.99
N HIS A 356 -29.23 -22.63 63.15
CA HIS A 356 -30.08 -22.80 64.32
C HIS A 356 -29.63 -21.78 65.38
N ARG A 357 -30.50 -20.81 65.68
CA ARG A 357 -30.37 -19.92 66.85
C ARG A 357 -31.06 -20.59 68.05
N PRO A 358 -30.44 -20.62 69.24
CA PRO A 358 -31.17 -20.87 70.49
C PRO A 358 -31.79 -19.56 71.01
N ASN A 359 -33.00 -19.66 71.56
CA ASN A 359 -33.70 -18.58 72.27
C ASN A 359 -33.22 -18.53 73.74
N PRO A 360 -32.98 -17.36 74.34
CA PRO A 360 -32.79 -17.25 75.78
C PRO A 360 -34.09 -16.94 76.52
N ARG A 361 -34.29 -17.62 77.66
CA ARG A 361 -34.88 -17.07 78.88
C ARG A 361 -33.85 -17.22 79.98
#